data_AF-A0AAV4HVX3-F1
#
_entry.id   AF-A0AAV4HVX3-F1
#
_cell.length_a   1.000
_cell.length_b   1.000
_cell.length_c   1.000
_cell.angle_alpha   90.00
_cell.angle_beta   90.00
_cell.angle_gamma   90.00
#
_symmetry.space_group_name_H-M   'P 1'
#
loop_
_entity.id
_entity.type
_entity.pdbx_description
1 polymer ?
#
loop_
_entity_poly.entity_id
_entity_poly.type
_entity_poly.pdbx_seq_one_letter_code
_entity_poly.pdbx_strand_id
1 'polypeptide(L)'
;MVVVVVVVVVVVLVAVVVVVVVIVIVVVVVIIVVVVVSIARNMAGITEERKVKYNFLGTSGLKISNIGMGAMTFGESMGRPGQCDEHLAHQLLDRYVQWGGNFIDTADVYGLGNSEKIVGSWLERQTRENFVVATKVRFNMTRNVNSVGLSRRHITQSIDDSLRRLRTDYVDLYQTHIFDNATPVEETYRTLDDLVRCGKVRYVGVSNVTGWQLQKIVDSQKMLGLNPIVSLQQQYSLASRDSEFEVFQVCKNEGISVLPWSPLKGGLLTGKVRRGQKPTEGRIGWVAGDESRARKLQSHPVWHETPDRLFDVIDLAENIGKKHDRSIAQVAIRWLLQRDVTTSVIIGARTLEQLDQNMAVNDWSLTADESVEDVVSDRIELLFRLLPDRSIAQVAIRWLLQRDVTTSVIIGARTLEQLDQNMAVNDWSLTAEEEVNIVRKFCRPIVVVVEAVVVLVVVVVVVVVVEAVVVVVVVVVVVVVVVVIVLVVEAEATRVVVV
;
A
#
# COMPACT_ATOMS: atom_id res chain seq x y z
N MET A 1 -75.33 1.87 -34.89
CA MET A 1 -73.99 1.31 -35.21
C MET A 1 -72.85 2.02 -34.49
N VAL A 2 -72.69 3.34 -34.63
CA VAL A 2 -71.55 4.09 -34.07
C VAL A 2 -71.39 3.94 -32.55
N VAL A 3 -72.48 4.02 -31.78
CA VAL A 3 -72.45 3.86 -30.31
C VAL A 3 -71.97 2.47 -29.89
N VAL A 4 -72.38 1.42 -30.59
CA VAL A 4 -71.96 0.04 -30.31
C VAL A 4 -70.47 -0.15 -30.59
N VAL A 5 -69.97 0.42 -31.68
CA VAL A 5 -68.53 0.39 -32.02
C VAL A 5 -67.71 1.13 -30.95
N VAL A 6 -68.15 2.30 -30.50
CA VAL A 6 -67.46 3.06 -29.44
C VAL A 6 -67.44 2.28 -28.12
N VAL A 7 -68.55 1.66 -27.72
CA VAL A 7 -68.61 0.85 -26.49
C VAL A 7 -67.68 -0.35 -26.58
N VAL A 8 -67.65 -1.06 -27.72
CA VAL A 8 -66.74 -2.19 -27.94
C VAL A 8 -65.27 -1.74 -27.89
N VAL A 9 -64.93 -0.62 -28.50
CA VAL A 9 -63.57 -0.05 -28.47
C VAL A 9 -63.14 0.34 -27.05
N VAL A 10 -64.05 0.96 -26.27
CA VAL A 10 -63.77 1.32 -24.87
C VAL A 10 -63.58 0.08 -24.00
N VAL A 11 -64.42 -0.95 -24.17
CA VAL A 11 -64.30 -2.22 -23.42
C VAL A 11 -62.98 -2.93 -23.75
N VAL A 12 -62.57 -2.95 -25.03
CA VAL A 12 -61.29 -3.52 -25.45
C VAL A 12 -60.11 -2.71 -24.88
N LEU A 13 -60.17 -1.38 -24.90
CA LEU A 13 -59.14 -0.52 -24.31
C LEU A 13 -59.00 -0.74 -22.80
N VAL A 14 -60.12 -0.82 -22.06
CA VAL A 14 -60.12 -1.11 -20.62
C VAL A 14 -59.52 -2.49 -20.35
N ALA A 15 -59.88 -3.51 -21.14
CA ALA A 15 -59.30 -4.84 -21.01
C ALA A 15 -57.78 -4.85 -21.25
N VAL A 16 -57.29 -4.12 -22.27
CA VAL A 16 -55.85 -3.98 -22.54
C VAL A 16 -55.13 -3.30 -21.38
N VAL A 17 -55.69 -2.23 -20.83
CA VAL A 17 -55.10 -1.52 -19.67
C VAL A 17 -55.02 -2.44 -18.45
N VAL A 18 -56.07 -3.21 -18.17
CA VAL A 18 -56.08 -4.18 -17.05
C VAL A 18 -55.00 -5.25 -17.24
N VAL A 19 -54.85 -5.79 -18.45
CA VAL A 19 -53.81 -6.78 -18.75
C VAL A 19 -52.41 -6.20 -18.57
N VAL A 20 -52.16 -4.97 -19.04
CA VAL A 20 -50.86 -4.30 -18.87
C VAL A 20 -50.55 -4.05 -17.40
N VAL A 21 -51.53 -3.59 -16.60
CA VAL A 21 -51.35 -3.37 -15.16
C VAL A 21 -51.04 -4.69 -14.44
N VAL A 22 -51.75 -5.77 -14.77
CA VAL A 22 -51.49 -7.11 -14.20
C VAL A 22 -50.07 -7.59 -14.56
N ILE A 23 -49.63 -7.40 -15.80
CA ILE A 23 -48.27 -7.74 -16.23
C ILE A 23 -47.25 -6.95 -15.43
N VAL A 24 -47.42 -5.63 -15.30
CA VAL A 24 -46.49 -4.77 -14.53
C VAL A 24 -46.44 -5.21 -13.07
N ILE A 25 -47.57 -5.49 -12.43
CA ILE A 25 -47.61 -5.99 -11.05
C ILE A 25 -46.88 -7.34 -10.93
N VAL A 26 -47.12 -8.28 -11.85
CA VAL A 26 -46.43 -9.58 -11.85
C VAL A 26 -44.93 -9.41 -12.02
N VAL A 27 -44.48 -8.54 -12.93
CA VAL A 27 -43.04 -8.24 -13.12
C VAL A 27 -42.44 -7.63 -11.86
N VAL A 28 -43.11 -6.66 -11.23
CA VAL A 28 -42.65 -6.03 -9.99
C VAL A 28 -42.58 -7.03 -8.85
N VAL A 29 -43.59 -7.88 -8.68
CA VAL A 29 -43.61 -8.94 -7.65
C VAL A 29 -42.51 -9.98 -7.90
N VAL A 30 -42.29 -10.39 -9.15
CA VAL A 30 -41.20 -11.30 -9.50
C VAL A 30 -39.84 -10.66 -9.20
N ILE A 31 -39.65 -9.38 -9.53
CA ILE A 31 -38.42 -8.65 -9.20
C ILE A 31 -38.23 -8.60 -7.67
N ILE A 32 -39.27 -8.25 -6.91
CA ILE A 32 -39.21 -8.22 -5.44
C ILE A 32 -38.87 -9.60 -4.88
N VAL A 33 -39.52 -10.67 -5.35
CA VAL A 33 -39.25 -12.04 -4.89
C VAL A 33 -37.82 -12.47 -5.24
N VAL A 34 -37.33 -12.17 -6.44
CA VAL A 34 -35.95 -12.46 -6.84
C VAL A 34 -34.96 -11.68 -5.99
N VAL A 35 -35.23 -10.41 -5.71
CA VAL A 35 -34.39 -9.56 -4.83
C VAL A 35 -34.40 -10.10 -3.40
N VAL A 36 -35.56 -10.40 -2.83
CA VAL A 36 -35.71 -10.93 -1.46
C VAL A 36 -35.09 -12.32 -1.33
N VAL A 37 -35.28 -13.22 -2.29
CA VAL A 37 -34.66 -14.56 -2.30
C VAL A 37 -33.15 -14.48 -2.51
N SER A 38 -32.67 -13.54 -3.33
CA SER A 38 -31.23 -13.27 -3.49
C SER A 38 -30.60 -12.74 -2.20
N ILE A 39 -31.26 -11.79 -1.54
CA ILE A 39 -30.86 -11.27 -0.22
C ILE A 39 -30.87 -12.41 0.82
N ALA A 40 -31.94 -13.20 0.89
CA ALA A 40 -32.07 -14.31 1.84
C ALA A 40 -31.03 -15.42 1.58
N ARG A 41 -30.75 -15.79 0.33
CA ARG A 41 -29.68 -16.74 -0.03
C ARG A 41 -28.29 -16.19 0.30
N ASN A 42 -28.06 -14.89 0.12
CA ASN A 42 -26.79 -14.26 0.47
C ASN A 42 -26.60 -14.13 1.99
N MET A 43 -27.68 -13.93 2.75
CA MET A 43 -27.67 -13.90 4.21
C MET A 43 -27.57 -15.30 4.85
N ALA A 44 -28.02 -16.35 4.18
CA ALA A 44 -28.01 -17.72 4.70
C ALA A 44 -26.61 -18.38 4.74
N GLY A 45 -25.56 -17.73 4.24
CA GLY A 45 -24.23 -18.35 4.07
C GLY A 45 -23.17 -18.03 5.14
N ILE A 46 -23.37 -17.04 6.01
CA ILE A 46 -22.38 -16.61 7.02
C ILE A 46 -22.99 -16.74 8.40
N THR A 47 -22.48 -17.68 9.20
CA THR A 47 -22.90 -17.85 10.61
C THR A 47 -22.33 -16.74 11.48
N GLU A 48 -23.01 -16.41 12.59
CA GLU A 48 -22.52 -15.40 13.55
C GLU A 48 -21.11 -15.72 14.06
N GLU A 49 -20.79 -17.00 14.29
CA GLU A 49 -19.46 -17.46 14.71
C GLU A 49 -18.34 -17.17 13.69
N ARG A 50 -18.68 -17.00 12.41
CA ARG A 50 -17.73 -16.74 11.32
C ARG A 50 -17.57 -15.25 11.01
N LYS A 51 -18.46 -14.38 11.52
CA LYS A 51 -18.35 -12.93 11.30
C LYS A 51 -17.07 -12.36 11.89
N VAL A 52 -16.69 -11.18 11.40
CA VAL A 52 -15.52 -10.46 11.89
C VAL A 52 -15.64 -10.13 13.38
N LYS A 53 -14.48 -10.06 14.04
CA LYS A 53 -14.36 -9.52 15.40
C LYS A 53 -14.09 -8.03 15.32
N TYR A 54 -14.51 -7.26 16.32
CA TYR A 54 -14.24 -5.83 16.41
C TYR A 54 -13.25 -5.52 17.51
N ASN A 55 -12.22 -4.74 17.18
CA ASN A 55 -11.15 -4.35 18.09
C ASN A 55 -11.05 -2.82 18.16
N PHE A 56 -10.62 -2.29 19.30
CA PHE A 56 -10.32 -0.86 19.43
C PHE A 56 -9.10 -0.48 18.58
N LEU A 57 -9.15 0.71 17.97
CA LEU A 57 -8.03 1.28 17.22
C LEU A 57 -7.15 2.10 18.17
N GLY A 58 -6.00 1.54 18.51
CA GLY A 58 -5.08 2.06 19.51
C GLY A 58 -5.75 2.11 20.88
N THR A 59 -5.44 3.15 21.64
CA THR A 59 -6.13 3.48 22.90
C THR A 59 -7.41 4.28 22.70
N SER A 60 -7.89 4.46 21.46
CA SER A 60 -9.10 5.22 21.17
C SER A 60 -10.39 4.43 21.43
N GLY A 61 -11.52 5.14 21.46
CA GLY A 61 -12.86 4.53 21.54
C GLY A 61 -13.40 3.98 20.21
N LEU A 62 -12.67 4.16 19.10
CA LEU A 62 -13.10 3.69 17.78
C LEU A 62 -12.91 2.18 17.65
N LYS A 63 -13.94 1.46 17.21
CA LYS A 63 -13.86 0.02 16.91
C LYS A 63 -13.86 -0.24 15.42
N ILE A 64 -12.93 -1.07 14.98
CA ILE A 64 -12.83 -1.55 13.59
C ILE A 64 -12.90 -3.07 13.54
N SER A 65 -13.44 -3.60 12.45
CA SER A 65 -13.39 -5.02 12.15
C SER A 65 -11.95 -5.47 12.01
N ASN A 66 -11.64 -6.66 12.52
CA ASN A 66 -10.30 -7.25 12.51
C ASN A 66 -9.79 -7.59 11.10
N ILE A 67 -10.67 -7.57 10.09
CA ILE A 67 -10.30 -7.51 8.69
C ILE A 67 -10.77 -6.19 8.08
N GLY A 68 -9.86 -5.46 7.45
CA GLY A 68 -10.13 -4.23 6.72
C GLY A 68 -10.16 -4.46 5.21
N MET A 69 -11.07 -3.80 4.50
CA MET A 69 -11.15 -3.86 3.04
C MET A 69 -10.30 -2.76 2.40
N GLY A 70 -9.19 -3.15 1.79
CA GLY A 70 -8.32 -2.26 1.02
C GLY A 70 -8.85 -2.03 -0.39
N ALA A 71 -9.03 -0.76 -0.75
CA ALA A 71 -9.60 -0.32 -2.02
C ALA A 71 -8.55 0.03 -3.09
N MET A 72 -7.27 -0.33 -2.89
CA MET A 72 -6.19 -0.05 -3.86
C MET A 72 -6.45 -0.65 -5.25
N THR A 73 -7.23 -1.73 -5.32
CA THR A 73 -7.62 -2.40 -6.57
C THR A 73 -8.91 -1.86 -7.16
N PHE A 74 -9.56 -0.87 -6.55
CA PHE A 74 -10.83 -0.33 -7.05
C PHE A 74 -10.57 0.78 -8.07
N GLY A 75 -11.08 0.57 -9.27
CA GLY A 75 -10.89 1.46 -10.40
C GLY A 75 -9.57 1.24 -11.14
N GLU A 76 -9.43 1.88 -12.30
CA GLU A 76 -8.22 1.75 -13.10
C GLU A 76 -7.00 2.37 -12.40
N SER A 77 -5.87 1.65 -12.41
CA SER A 77 -4.61 2.09 -11.81
C SER A 77 -3.47 2.01 -12.82
N MET A 78 -3.44 2.91 -13.81
CA MET A 78 -2.31 3.12 -14.74
C MET A 78 -1.70 1.80 -15.28
N GLY A 79 -2.55 0.87 -15.73
CA GLY A 79 -2.13 -0.41 -16.31
C GLY A 79 -1.65 -1.48 -15.32
N ARG A 80 -1.86 -1.34 -14.01
CA ARG A 80 -1.58 -2.39 -13.02
C ARG A 80 -2.63 -3.51 -13.10
N PRO A 81 -2.25 -4.79 -13.08
CA PRO A 81 -3.21 -5.90 -13.16
C PRO A 81 -4.02 -6.05 -11.87
N GLY A 82 -5.21 -6.64 -11.99
CA GLY A 82 -6.08 -6.97 -10.87
C GLY A 82 -6.89 -5.79 -10.33
N GLN A 83 -7.27 -4.86 -11.22
CA GLN A 83 -8.26 -3.82 -10.88
C GLN A 83 -9.67 -4.39 -10.97
N CYS A 84 -10.57 -3.83 -10.16
CA CYS A 84 -12.01 -4.05 -10.19
C CYS A 84 -12.66 -2.80 -10.78
N ASP A 85 -13.59 -2.98 -11.71
CA ASP A 85 -14.48 -1.88 -12.08
C ASP A 85 -15.41 -1.51 -10.91
N GLU A 86 -16.17 -0.43 -11.07
CA GLU A 86 -17.06 0.07 -10.02
C GLU A 86 -18.12 -0.97 -9.63
N HIS A 87 -18.66 -1.71 -10.60
CA HIS A 87 -19.70 -2.72 -10.34
C HIS A 87 -19.18 -3.86 -9.45
N LEU A 88 -18.03 -4.44 -9.81
CA LEU A 88 -17.39 -5.49 -9.01
C LEU A 88 -16.90 -4.97 -7.66
N ALA A 89 -16.38 -3.75 -7.61
CA ALA A 89 -15.97 -3.12 -6.35
C ALA A 89 -17.16 -2.97 -5.38
N HIS A 90 -18.33 -2.56 -5.88
CA HIS A 90 -19.56 -2.49 -5.09
C HIS A 90 -20.00 -3.88 -4.61
N GLN A 91 -19.97 -4.90 -5.46
CA GLN A 91 -20.29 -6.27 -5.06
C GLN A 91 -19.36 -6.79 -3.97
N LEU A 92 -18.05 -6.49 -4.06
CA LEU A 92 -17.07 -6.84 -3.03
C LEU A 92 -17.34 -6.11 -1.71
N LEU A 93 -17.67 -4.81 -1.76
CA LEU A 93 -18.02 -4.04 -0.56
C LEU A 93 -19.32 -4.56 0.07
N ASP A 94 -20.37 -4.81 -0.71
CA ASP A 94 -21.63 -5.38 -0.20
C ASP A 94 -21.39 -6.74 0.46
N ARG A 95 -20.56 -7.59 -0.15
CA ARG A 95 -20.18 -8.88 0.44
C ARG A 95 -19.35 -8.71 1.71
N TYR A 96 -18.43 -7.76 1.73
CA TYR A 96 -17.63 -7.43 2.93
C TYR A 96 -18.52 -6.99 4.09
N VAL A 97 -19.57 -6.20 3.83
CA VAL A 97 -20.56 -5.81 4.85
C VAL A 97 -21.38 -7.01 5.34
N GLN A 98 -21.74 -7.96 4.46
CA GLN A 98 -22.43 -9.20 4.88
C GLN A 98 -21.60 -10.02 5.88
N TRP A 99 -20.26 -9.99 5.77
CA TRP A 99 -19.35 -10.59 6.76
C TRP A 99 -19.25 -9.81 8.09
N GLY A 100 -19.91 -8.66 8.18
CA GLY A 100 -19.83 -7.73 9.31
C GLY A 100 -18.67 -6.75 9.21
N GLY A 101 -17.99 -6.64 8.06
CA GLY A 101 -16.88 -5.70 7.89
C GLY A 101 -17.33 -4.24 7.99
N ASN A 102 -16.54 -3.40 8.68
CA ASN A 102 -16.83 -1.97 8.80
C ASN A 102 -15.65 -1.05 8.43
N PHE A 103 -14.45 -1.58 8.19
CA PHE A 103 -13.24 -0.79 8.00
C PHE A 103 -12.78 -0.79 6.54
N ILE A 104 -12.83 0.37 5.89
CA ILE A 104 -12.50 0.55 4.47
C ILE A 104 -11.28 1.46 4.36
N ASP A 105 -10.21 0.98 3.72
CA ASP A 105 -8.98 1.72 3.50
C ASP A 105 -8.79 2.09 2.03
N THR A 106 -8.66 3.38 1.74
CA THR A 106 -8.30 3.92 0.42
C THR A 106 -7.17 4.95 0.55
N ALA A 107 -6.85 5.66 -0.53
CA ALA A 107 -5.93 6.78 -0.54
C ALA A 107 -6.22 7.71 -1.73
N ASP A 108 -5.89 8.99 -1.58
CA ASP A 108 -5.98 9.97 -2.66
C ASP A 108 -5.30 9.48 -3.96
N VAL A 109 -4.10 8.92 -3.86
CA VAL A 109 -3.29 8.51 -5.01
C VAL A 109 -3.80 7.23 -5.68
N TYR A 110 -4.69 6.46 -5.05
CA TYR A 110 -5.18 5.20 -5.62
C TYR A 110 -6.05 5.47 -6.86
N GLY A 111 -5.50 5.11 -8.03
CA GLY A 111 -6.09 5.46 -9.32
C GLY A 111 -6.23 6.97 -9.53
N LEU A 112 -5.35 7.79 -8.93
CA LEU A 112 -5.45 9.26 -8.93
C LEU A 112 -6.85 9.76 -8.49
N GLY A 113 -7.34 9.20 -7.39
CA GLY A 113 -8.63 9.51 -6.77
C GLY A 113 -9.79 8.64 -7.26
N ASN A 114 -9.58 7.76 -8.25
CA ASN A 114 -10.65 6.91 -8.75
C ASN A 114 -11.18 5.92 -7.70
N SER A 115 -10.28 5.36 -6.88
CA SER A 115 -10.68 4.47 -5.78
C SER A 115 -11.61 5.18 -4.79
N GLU A 116 -11.27 6.41 -4.38
CA GLU A 116 -12.13 7.22 -3.50
C GLU A 116 -13.49 7.53 -4.14
N LYS A 117 -13.56 7.78 -5.45
CA LYS A 117 -14.83 8.00 -6.15
C LYS A 117 -15.74 6.78 -6.11
N ILE A 118 -15.18 5.59 -6.32
CA ILE A 118 -15.91 4.31 -6.30
C ILE A 118 -16.38 3.99 -4.88
N VAL A 119 -15.53 4.19 -3.88
CA VAL A 119 -15.93 4.05 -2.47
C VAL A 119 -17.00 5.07 -2.11
N GLY A 120 -16.87 6.31 -2.57
CA GLY A 120 -17.85 7.36 -2.31
C GLY A 120 -19.22 7.11 -2.94
N SER A 121 -19.27 6.65 -4.19
CA SER A 121 -20.54 6.26 -4.83
C SER A 121 -21.21 5.07 -4.14
N TRP A 122 -20.41 4.17 -3.57
CA TRP A 122 -20.93 3.08 -2.75
C TRP A 122 -21.49 3.61 -1.42
N LEU A 123 -20.73 4.45 -0.70
CA LEU A 123 -21.07 5.01 0.61
C LEU A 123 -22.36 5.84 0.60
N GLU A 124 -22.64 6.58 -0.47
CA GLU A 124 -23.84 7.39 -0.62
C GLU A 124 -25.15 6.59 -0.52
N ARG A 125 -25.08 5.27 -0.76
CA ARG A 125 -26.22 4.34 -0.64
C ARG A 125 -26.30 3.65 0.72
N GLN A 126 -25.38 3.95 1.64
CA GLN A 126 -25.26 3.30 2.93
C GLN A 126 -25.56 4.28 4.07
N THR A 127 -25.80 3.74 5.27
CA THR A 127 -25.73 4.52 6.51
C THR A 127 -24.26 4.78 6.85
N ARG A 128 -23.78 6.01 6.58
CA ARG A 128 -22.37 6.40 6.68
C ARG A 128 -21.74 6.07 8.03
N GLU A 129 -22.50 6.18 9.11
CA GLU A 129 -22.09 5.97 10.50
C GLU A 129 -21.75 4.50 10.82
N ASN A 130 -22.20 3.56 9.99
CA ASN A 130 -21.87 2.14 10.15
C ASN A 130 -20.44 1.80 9.71
N PHE A 131 -19.73 2.74 9.06
CA PHE A 131 -18.43 2.49 8.45
C PHE A 131 -17.34 3.37 9.03
N VAL A 132 -16.15 2.79 9.15
CA VAL A 132 -14.90 3.48 9.41
C VAL A 132 -14.14 3.59 8.11
N VAL A 133 -14.06 4.81 7.58
CA VAL A 133 -13.40 5.09 6.30
C VAL A 133 -12.05 5.74 6.56
N ALA A 134 -10.99 5.07 6.09
CA ALA A 134 -9.64 5.59 6.09
C ALA A 134 -9.21 6.07 4.70
N THR A 135 -8.56 7.24 4.66
CA THR A 135 -7.83 7.68 3.46
C THR A 135 -6.48 8.26 3.86
N LYS A 136 -5.65 8.58 2.87
CA LYS A 136 -4.25 8.97 3.05
C LYS A 136 -3.90 10.15 2.17
N VAL A 137 -2.88 10.87 2.59
CA VAL A 137 -2.26 11.98 1.85
C VAL A 137 -0.75 11.84 1.90
N ARG A 138 -0.10 12.19 0.78
CA ARG A 138 1.32 12.61 0.67
C ARG A 138 1.76 12.64 -0.78
N PHE A 139 1.32 11.68 -1.59
CA PHE A 139 1.86 11.47 -2.93
C PHE A 139 1.35 12.50 -3.93
N ASN A 140 2.08 12.64 -5.03
CA ASN A 140 1.76 13.63 -6.02
C ASN A 140 0.46 13.32 -6.75
N MET A 141 -0.51 14.24 -6.65
CA MET A 141 -1.83 14.13 -7.29
C MET A 141 -1.96 14.89 -8.61
N THR A 142 -1.10 15.88 -8.86
CA THR A 142 -1.18 16.72 -10.07
C THR A 142 0.21 17.06 -10.61
N ARG A 143 0.31 17.93 -11.62
CA ARG A 143 1.62 18.43 -12.08
C ARG A 143 2.15 19.61 -11.27
N ASN A 144 1.35 20.16 -10.35
CA ASN A 144 1.76 21.32 -9.55
C ASN A 144 2.76 20.88 -8.47
N VAL A 145 3.85 21.64 -8.34
CA VAL A 145 4.98 21.36 -7.41
C VAL A 145 4.57 21.27 -5.94
N ASN A 146 3.44 21.87 -5.55
CA ASN A 146 2.91 21.85 -4.18
C ASN A 146 1.83 20.77 -3.98
N SER A 147 1.69 19.81 -4.90
CA SER A 147 0.69 18.73 -4.83
C SER A 147 1.24 17.44 -4.23
N VAL A 148 2.33 17.53 -3.46
CA VAL A 148 3.07 16.40 -2.87
C VAL A 148 3.63 16.83 -1.51
N GLY A 149 3.94 15.85 -0.67
CA GLY A 149 4.52 16.06 0.66
C GLY A 149 3.45 16.17 1.74
N LEU A 150 3.84 16.64 2.92
CA LEU A 150 2.97 16.78 4.09
C LEU A 150 2.90 18.23 4.58
N SER A 151 3.10 19.19 3.68
CA SER A 151 2.89 20.62 3.96
C SER A 151 1.44 20.90 4.31
N ARG A 152 1.21 21.95 5.10
CA ARG A 152 -0.15 22.39 5.46
C ARG A 152 -1.03 22.57 4.23
N ARG A 153 -0.49 23.23 3.20
CA ARG A 153 -1.19 23.51 1.93
C ARG A 153 -1.67 22.23 1.25
N HIS A 154 -0.79 21.23 1.12
CA HIS A 154 -1.15 20.01 0.43
C HIS A 154 -2.17 19.20 1.24
N ILE A 155 -1.96 19.06 2.56
CA ILE A 155 -2.87 18.33 3.45
C ILE A 155 -4.28 18.92 3.40
N THR A 156 -4.43 20.25 3.54
CA THR A 156 -5.76 20.89 3.55
C THR A 156 -6.48 20.79 2.22
N GLN A 157 -5.75 20.89 1.10
CA GLN A 157 -6.34 20.74 -0.22
C GLN A 157 -6.76 19.28 -0.48
N SER A 158 -5.88 18.33 -0.13
CA SER A 158 -6.12 16.91 -0.38
C SER A 158 -7.29 16.37 0.42
N ILE A 159 -7.49 16.80 1.68
CA ILE A 159 -8.66 16.35 2.45
C ILE A 159 -9.96 16.85 1.83
N ASP A 160 -10.03 18.10 1.38
CA ASP A 160 -11.24 18.64 0.73
C ASP A 160 -11.56 17.90 -0.58
N ASP A 161 -10.51 17.55 -1.32
CA ASP A 161 -10.65 16.77 -2.55
C ASP A 161 -11.06 15.31 -2.27
N SER A 162 -10.51 14.70 -1.23
CA SER A 162 -10.87 13.35 -0.78
C SER A 162 -12.32 13.28 -0.30
N LEU A 163 -12.76 14.20 0.55
CA LEU A 163 -14.14 14.27 1.05
C LEU A 163 -15.15 14.40 -0.08
N ARG A 164 -14.86 15.24 -1.09
CA ARG A 164 -15.69 15.36 -2.29
C ARG A 164 -15.78 14.07 -3.09
N ARG A 165 -14.66 13.35 -3.26
CA ARG A 165 -14.64 12.06 -3.98
C ARG A 165 -15.36 10.98 -3.20
N LEU A 166 -15.17 10.94 -1.89
CA LEU A 166 -15.81 10.02 -0.94
C LEU A 166 -17.28 10.34 -0.65
N ARG A 167 -17.78 11.50 -1.10
CA ARG A 167 -19.16 11.96 -0.92
C ARG A 167 -19.59 11.94 0.56
N THR A 168 -18.73 12.44 1.44
CA THR A 168 -18.97 12.51 2.88
C THR A 168 -18.30 13.74 3.47
N ASP A 169 -18.79 14.21 4.61
CA ASP A 169 -18.26 15.41 5.29
C ASP A 169 -17.06 15.12 6.19
N TYR A 170 -16.78 13.85 6.47
CA TYR A 170 -15.67 13.44 7.31
C TYR A 170 -15.07 12.08 6.93
N VAL A 171 -13.79 11.91 7.24
CA VAL A 171 -13.14 10.59 7.29
C VAL A 171 -12.88 10.19 8.74
N ASP A 172 -13.00 8.90 9.03
CA ASP A 172 -12.78 8.40 10.39
C ASP A 172 -11.29 8.36 10.71
N LEU A 173 -10.46 7.96 9.75
CA LEU A 173 -9.01 7.86 9.92
C LEU A 173 -8.28 8.52 8.76
N TYR A 174 -7.57 9.62 9.02
CA TYR A 174 -6.73 10.26 8.01
C TYR A 174 -5.26 10.00 8.30
N GLN A 175 -4.55 9.46 7.31
CA GLN A 175 -3.19 8.96 7.51
C GLN A 175 -2.16 9.68 6.65
N THR A 176 -0.98 9.97 7.22
CA THR A 176 0.19 10.33 6.40
C THR A 176 0.69 9.07 5.68
N HIS A 177 0.73 9.09 4.35
CA HIS A 177 0.97 7.86 3.57
C HIS A 177 2.40 7.30 3.72
N ILE A 178 3.39 8.20 3.83
CA ILE A 178 4.79 7.89 4.21
C ILE A 178 5.36 9.09 4.99
N PHE A 179 6.51 8.94 5.64
CA PHE A 179 7.24 10.06 6.25
C PHE A 179 7.68 11.11 5.21
N ASP A 180 7.54 12.40 5.55
CA ASP A 180 8.03 13.51 4.73
C ASP A 180 9.22 14.18 5.42
N ASN A 181 10.41 14.11 4.80
CA ASN A 181 11.61 14.76 5.33
C ASN A 181 11.64 16.27 5.05
N ALA A 182 10.84 16.76 4.10
CA ALA A 182 10.88 18.16 3.68
C ALA A 182 10.04 19.06 4.60
N THR A 183 8.93 18.56 5.12
CA THR A 183 8.03 19.33 5.99
C THR A 183 8.37 19.07 7.47
N PRO A 184 8.51 20.12 8.31
CA PRO A 184 8.62 19.94 9.75
C PRO A 184 7.44 19.17 10.34
N VAL A 185 7.73 18.22 11.23
CA VAL A 185 6.73 17.35 11.87
C VAL A 185 5.65 18.21 12.57
N GLU A 186 6.07 19.28 13.23
CA GLU A 186 5.20 20.20 13.95
C GLU A 186 4.17 20.87 13.02
N GLU A 187 4.55 21.23 11.79
CA GLU A 187 3.61 21.80 10.81
C GLU A 187 2.59 20.76 10.36
N THR A 188 3.05 19.57 10.00
CA THR A 188 2.20 18.46 9.54
C THR A 188 1.16 18.10 10.61
N TYR A 189 1.59 17.82 11.83
CA TYR A 189 0.67 17.31 12.85
C TYR A 189 -0.19 18.41 13.48
N ARG A 190 0.24 19.68 13.53
CA ARG A 190 -0.69 20.79 13.83
C ARG A 190 -1.77 20.91 12.77
N THR A 191 -1.44 20.73 11.49
CA THR A 191 -2.43 20.78 10.41
C THR A 191 -3.45 19.65 10.54
N LEU A 192 -2.99 18.42 10.78
CA LEU A 192 -3.88 17.27 10.98
C LEU A 192 -4.78 17.46 12.22
N ASP A 193 -4.23 18.03 13.28
CA ASP A 193 -4.96 18.36 14.50
C ASP A 193 -6.02 19.47 14.28
N ASP A 194 -5.74 20.47 13.45
CA ASP A 194 -6.73 21.46 13.01
C ASP A 194 -7.89 20.82 12.23
N LEU A 195 -7.60 19.78 11.42
CA LEU A 195 -8.61 19.02 10.69
C LEU A 195 -9.50 18.16 11.61
N VAL A 196 -8.94 17.68 12.72
CA VAL A 196 -9.72 17.04 13.78
C VAL A 196 -10.64 18.05 14.45
N ARG A 197 -10.11 19.22 14.86
CA ARG A 197 -10.90 20.28 15.50
C ARG A 197 -12.03 20.80 14.62
N CYS A 198 -11.83 20.92 13.31
CA CYS A 198 -12.87 21.38 12.39
C CYS A 198 -13.82 20.26 11.92
N GLY A 199 -13.65 19.04 12.41
CA GLY A 199 -14.57 17.93 12.17
C GLY A 199 -14.48 17.27 10.80
N LYS A 200 -13.45 17.55 10.01
CA LYS A 200 -13.20 16.84 8.72
C LYS A 200 -12.55 15.46 8.92
N VAL A 201 -11.85 15.29 10.04
CA VAL A 201 -11.16 14.05 10.43
C VAL A 201 -11.60 13.67 11.84
N ARG A 202 -11.75 12.38 12.14
CA ARG A 202 -12.01 11.90 13.52
C ARG A 202 -10.73 11.49 14.23
N TYR A 203 -9.88 10.72 13.55
CA TYR A 203 -8.64 10.19 14.08
C TYR A 203 -7.50 10.33 13.07
N VAL A 204 -6.28 10.43 13.59
CA VAL A 204 -5.07 10.56 12.77
C VAL A 204 -4.24 9.28 12.88
N GLY A 205 -3.76 8.80 11.75
CA GLY A 205 -2.85 7.66 11.65
C GLY A 205 -1.58 8.01 10.87
N VAL A 206 -0.64 7.09 10.83
CA VAL A 206 0.56 7.19 10.00
C VAL A 206 0.77 5.88 9.24
N SER A 207 1.51 5.94 8.14
CA SER A 207 1.84 4.75 7.35
C SER A 207 3.31 4.79 6.94
N ASN A 208 3.95 3.63 6.88
CA ASN A 208 5.31 3.46 6.35
C ASN A 208 6.35 4.39 6.98
N VAL A 209 6.45 4.36 8.30
CA VAL A 209 7.45 5.10 9.09
C VAL A 209 8.39 4.13 9.83
N THR A 210 9.59 4.58 10.14
CA THR A 210 10.54 3.87 11.02
C THR A 210 10.22 4.11 12.50
N GLY A 211 10.86 3.38 13.42
CA GLY A 211 10.60 3.55 14.86
C GLY A 211 10.98 4.95 15.35
N TRP A 212 12.19 5.43 15.03
CA TRP A 212 12.59 6.81 15.37
C TRP A 212 11.66 7.88 14.78
N GLN A 213 11.14 7.68 13.55
CA GLN A 213 10.19 8.62 12.93
C GLN A 213 8.89 8.64 13.71
N LEU A 214 8.34 7.46 14.03
CA LEU A 214 7.12 7.34 14.81
C LEU A 214 7.28 7.95 16.20
N GLN A 215 8.37 7.65 16.90
CA GLN A 215 8.63 8.23 18.22
C GLN A 215 8.75 9.76 18.15
N LYS A 216 9.48 10.30 17.16
CA LYS A 216 9.57 11.75 16.95
C LYS A 216 8.19 12.38 16.75
N ILE A 217 7.31 11.74 15.98
CA ILE A 217 5.93 12.20 15.76
C ILE A 217 5.15 12.23 17.09
N VAL A 218 5.19 11.13 17.83
CA VAL A 218 4.49 10.99 19.12
C VAL A 218 4.98 12.01 20.14
N ASP A 219 6.30 12.19 20.27
CA ASP A 219 6.89 13.14 21.19
C ASP A 219 6.52 14.58 20.82
N SER A 220 6.52 14.90 19.52
CA SER A 220 6.07 16.20 19.02
C SER A 220 4.60 16.46 19.36
N GLN A 221 3.71 15.46 19.21
CA GLN A 221 2.31 15.60 19.59
C GLN A 221 2.12 15.84 21.09
N LYS A 222 2.83 15.06 21.93
CA LYS A 222 2.80 15.21 23.39
C LYS A 222 3.28 16.59 23.82
N MET A 223 4.42 17.05 23.27
CA MET A 223 4.98 18.37 23.57
C MET A 223 4.02 19.51 23.18
N LEU A 224 3.32 19.34 22.06
CA LEU A 224 2.42 20.36 21.52
C LEU A 224 0.97 20.24 22.02
N GLY A 225 0.63 19.20 22.78
CA GLY A 225 -0.73 18.94 23.26
C GLY A 225 -1.73 18.63 22.15
N LEU A 226 -1.30 17.93 21.09
CA LEU A 226 -2.14 17.57 19.94
C LEU A 226 -2.88 16.23 20.19
N ASN A 227 -3.91 15.96 19.39
CA ASN A 227 -4.57 14.64 19.39
C ASN A 227 -3.56 13.51 19.07
N PRO A 228 -3.65 12.35 19.73
CA PRO A 228 -2.70 11.25 19.54
C PRO A 228 -2.85 10.57 18.18
N ILE A 229 -1.74 10.04 17.64
CA ILE A 229 -1.81 9.04 16.57
C ILE A 229 -2.38 7.74 17.14
N VAL A 230 -3.39 7.17 16.47
CA VAL A 230 -4.06 5.94 16.94
C VAL A 230 -3.63 4.68 16.18
N SER A 231 -3.01 4.85 15.01
CA SER A 231 -2.65 3.72 14.15
C SER A 231 -1.37 3.92 13.35
N LEU A 232 -0.69 2.80 13.11
CA LEU A 232 0.38 2.63 12.15
C LEU A 232 -0.05 1.63 11.07
N GLN A 233 -0.21 2.08 9.82
CA GLN A 233 -0.40 1.19 8.68
C GLN A 233 0.95 0.80 8.05
N GLN A 234 1.35 -0.47 8.17
CA GLN A 234 2.70 -0.94 7.85
C GLN A 234 2.71 -2.22 7.00
N GLN A 235 3.71 -2.39 6.13
CA GLN A 235 3.86 -3.66 5.41
C GLN A 235 4.19 -4.75 6.42
N TYR A 236 3.31 -5.73 6.57
CA TYR A 236 3.54 -6.81 7.51
C TYR A 236 2.89 -8.11 7.04
N SER A 237 3.70 -9.17 6.97
CA SER A 237 3.32 -10.51 6.53
C SER A 237 4.37 -11.50 6.99
N LEU A 238 4.11 -12.80 6.85
CA LEU A 238 5.12 -13.85 7.05
C LEU A 238 6.40 -13.62 6.25
N ALA A 239 6.30 -12.96 5.08
CA ALA A 239 7.44 -12.65 4.20
C ALA A 239 8.07 -11.26 4.44
N SER A 240 7.58 -10.48 5.40
CA SER A 240 7.97 -9.08 5.60
C SER A 240 7.79 -8.69 7.06
N ARG A 241 8.83 -8.90 7.89
CA ARG A 241 8.78 -8.77 9.36
C ARG A 241 9.71 -7.69 9.93
N ASP A 242 10.36 -6.89 9.08
CA ASP A 242 11.36 -5.90 9.52
C ASP A 242 10.82 -4.91 10.54
N SER A 243 9.53 -4.58 10.45
CA SER A 243 8.84 -3.67 11.37
C SER A 243 8.76 -4.16 12.82
N GLU A 244 8.93 -5.47 13.07
CA GLU A 244 8.91 -6.04 14.43
C GLU A 244 10.11 -5.59 15.28
N PHE A 245 11.22 -5.21 14.63
CA PHE A 245 12.47 -4.88 15.32
C PHE A 245 12.39 -3.61 16.15
N GLU A 246 11.68 -2.59 15.66
CA GLU A 246 11.73 -1.25 16.27
C GLU A 246 10.35 -0.61 16.31
N VAL A 247 9.74 -0.36 15.14
CA VAL A 247 8.53 0.47 15.07
C VAL A 247 7.35 -0.15 15.82
N PHE A 248 7.23 -1.49 15.88
CA PHE A 248 6.18 -2.13 16.68
C PHE A 248 6.41 -2.04 18.18
N GLN A 249 7.65 -1.89 18.65
CA GLN A 249 7.92 -1.63 20.07
C GLN A 249 7.42 -0.23 20.46
N VAL A 250 7.62 0.76 19.57
CA VAL A 250 7.02 2.09 19.73
C VAL A 250 5.49 1.99 19.77
N CYS A 251 4.89 1.21 18.87
CA CYS A 251 3.44 1.00 18.87
C CYS A 251 2.93 0.43 20.20
N LYS A 252 3.59 -0.59 20.76
CA LYS A 252 3.24 -1.16 22.08
C LYS A 252 3.37 -0.13 23.19
N ASN A 253 4.48 0.60 23.21
CA ASN A 253 4.77 1.60 24.24
C ASN A 253 3.76 2.76 24.23
N GLU A 254 3.36 3.19 23.04
CA GLU A 254 2.52 4.38 22.84
C GLU A 254 1.02 4.07 22.66
N GLY A 255 0.64 2.78 22.73
CA GLY A 255 -0.75 2.37 22.58
C GLY A 255 -1.31 2.58 21.16
N ILE A 256 -0.46 2.41 20.15
CA ILE A 256 -0.79 2.59 18.73
C ILE A 256 -1.06 1.23 18.10
N SER A 257 -2.18 1.09 17.40
CA SER A 257 -2.49 -0.15 16.69
C SER A 257 -1.73 -0.29 15.39
N VAL A 258 -1.32 -1.51 15.05
CA VAL A 258 -0.77 -1.83 13.73
C VAL A 258 -1.89 -2.31 12.80
N LEU A 259 -1.90 -1.77 11.58
CA LEU A 259 -2.77 -2.12 10.47
C LEU A 259 -1.91 -2.73 9.34
N PRO A 260 -1.69 -4.05 9.32
CA PRO A 260 -0.90 -4.71 8.28
C PRO A 260 -1.51 -4.52 6.89
N TRP A 261 -0.69 -4.06 5.94
CA TRP A 261 -1.04 -4.07 4.52
C TRP A 261 -0.17 -5.07 3.74
N SER A 262 -0.71 -5.53 2.60
CA SER A 262 -0.15 -6.64 1.81
C SER A 262 0.14 -7.91 2.64
N PRO A 263 -0.87 -8.42 3.39
CA PRO A 263 -0.71 -9.60 4.24
C PRO A 263 -0.28 -10.85 3.46
N LEU A 264 -0.60 -10.90 2.16
CA LEU A 264 -0.24 -11.99 1.25
C LEU A 264 0.97 -11.68 0.37
N LYS A 265 1.73 -10.61 0.68
CA LYS A 265 2.90 -10.12 -0.08
C LYS A 265 2.66 -10.09 -1.60
N GLY A 266 1.58 -9.42 -2.01
CA GLY A 266 1.23 -9.28 -3.43
C GLY A 266 0.77 -10.56 -4.14
N GLY A 267 0.43 -11.61 -3.38
CA GLY A 267 -0.05 -12.90 -3.90
C GLY A 267 0.93 -14.05 -3.68
N LEU A 268 2.12 -13.78 -3.12
CA LEU A 268 3.13 -14.82 -2.83
C LEU A 268 2.59 -15.88 -1.87
N LEU A 269 1.90 -15.44 -0.81
CA LEU A 269 1.36 -16.31 0.23
C LEU A 269 -0.07 -16.79 -0.10
N THR A 270 -0.34 -17.10 -1.37
CA THR A 270 -1.65 -17.64 -1.82
C THR A 270 -1.60 -19.13 -2.14
N GLY A 271 -0.41 -19.73 -2.20
CA GLY A 271 -0.20 -21.09 -2.71
C GLY A 271 -0.07 -21.19 -4.23
N LYS A 272 -0.22 -20.09 -4.97
CA LYS A 272 -0.05 -20.08 -6.44
C LYS A 272 1.41 -20.02 -6.89
N VAL A 273 2.33 -19.71 -5.99
CA VAL A 273 3.77 -19.61 -6.28
C VAL A 273 4.46 -20.80 -5.63
N ARG A 274 5.25 -21.54 -6.42
CA ARG A 274 5.94 -22.78 -6.01
C ARG A 274 7.42 -22.74 -6.39
N ARG A 275 8.23 -23.47 -5.65
CA ARG A 275 9.68 -23.56 -5.88
C ARG A 275 9.97 -24.08 -7.28
N GLY A 276 10.86 -23.41 -8.00
CA GLY A 276 11.27 -23.80 -9.36
C GLY A 276 10.19 -23.68 -10.43
N GLN A 277 9.00 -23.15 -10.13
CA GLN A 277 7.91 -23.00 -11.09
C GLN A 277 7.68 -21.54 -11.40
N LYS A 278 7.77 -21.18 -12.69
CA LYS A 278 7.46 -19.84 -13.16
C LYS A 278 5.95 -19.57 -12.96
N PRO A 279 5.54 -18.57 -12.17
CA PRO A 279 4.13 -18.26 -11.98
C PRO A 279 3.54 -17.71 -13.28
N THR A 280 2.33 -18.15 -13.62
CA THR A 280 1.60 -17.73 -14.84
C THR A 280 0.38 -16.86 -14.53
N GLU A 281 -0.10 -16.91 -13.29
CA GLU A 281 -1.32 -16.22 -12.87
C GLU A 281 -1.08 -15.11 -11.84
N GLY A 282 -2.09 -14.25 -11.71
CA GLY A 282 -2.12 -13.20 -10.70
C GLY A 282 -1.07 -12.12 -10.94
N ARG A 283 -0.84 -11.29 -9.92
CA ARG A 283 0.07 -10.13 -10.04
C ARG A 283 1.52 -10.56 -10.24
N ILE A 284 1.95 -11.64 -9.57
CA ILE A 284 3.31 -12.18 -9.71
C ILE A 284 3.50 -12.83 -11.09
N GLY A 285 2.52 -13.58 -11.60
CA GLY A 285 2.58 -14.13 -12.96
C GLY A 285 2.60 -13.04 -14.05
N TRP A 286 1.85 -11.94 -13.85
CA TRP A 286 1.90 -10.79 -14.77
C TRP A 286 3.28 -10.13 -14.87
N VAL A 287 4.02 -10.08 -13.75
CA VAL A 287 5.43 -9.64 -13.72
C VAL A 287 6.35 -10.68 -14.35
N ALA A 288 6.15 -11.97 -14.05
CA ALA A 288 6.95 -13.05 -14.61
C ALA A 288 6.82 -13.14 -16.14
N GLY A 289 5.71 -12.69 -16.72
CA GLY A 289 5.50 -12.61 -18.17
C GLY A 289 6.37 -11.53 -18.86
N ASP A 290 6.77 -10.49 -18.15
CA ASP A 290 7.62 -9.40 -18.66
C ASP A 290 8.22 -8.62 -17.48
N GLU A 291 9.51 -8.84 -17.23
CA GLU A 291 10.22 -8.32 -16.06
C GLU A 291 10.39 -6.80 -16.07
N SER A 292 10.25 -6.15 -17.23
CA SER A 292 10.23 -4.68 -17.29
C SER A 292 9.10 -4.09 -16.44
N ARG A 293 8.05 -4.88 -16.17
CA ARG A 293 6.92 -4.54 -15.31
C ARG A 293 7.24 -4.55 -13.82
N ALA A 294 8.29 -5.24 -13.38
CA ALA A 294 8.73 -5.23 -11.97
C ALA A 294 9.05 -3.80 -11.51
N ARG A 295 9.63 -2.97 -12.40
CA ARG A 295 9.91 -1.55 -12.14
C ARG A 295 8.65 -0.72 -11.83
N LYS A 296 7.46 -1.16 -12.24
CA LYS A 296 6.17 -0.48 -11.97
C LYS A 296 5.54 -0.87 -10.61
N LEU A 297 6.13 -1.83 -9.91
CA LEU A 297 5.60 -2.47 -8.70
C LEU A 297 6.62 -2.34 -7.55
N GLN A 298 6.60 -1.20 -6.86
CA GLN A 298 7.58 -0.81 -5.83
C GLN A 298 7.57 -1.66 -4.53
N SER A 299 6.97 -2.85 -4.52
CA SER A 299 6.92 -3.69 -3.30
C SER A 299 6.68 -5.18 -3.56
N HIS A 300 6.85 -5.66 -4.80
CA HIS A 300 6.43 -7.02 -5.17
C HIS A 300 7.63 -7.95 -5.34
N PRO A 301 7.59 -9.16 -4.75
CA PRO A 301 8.66 -10.12 -4.91
C PRO A 301 8.79 -10.52 -6.37
N VAL A 302 10.01 -10.38 -6.91
CA VAL A 302 10.38 -10.96 -8.19
C VAL A 302 10.58 -12.45 -7.96
N TRP A 303 9.81 -13.29 -8.66
CA TRP A 303 9.70 -14.72 -8.33
C TRP A 303 11.04 -15.45 -8.37
N HIS A 304 11.91 -15.15 -9.34
CA HIS A 304 13.23 -15.79 -9.47
C HIS A 304 14.26 -15.28 -8.46
N GLU A 305 13.98 -14.15 -7.79
CA GLU A 305 14.80 -13.60 -6.71
C GLU A 305 14.23 -13.90 -5.32
N THR A 306 13.13 -14.66 -5.26
CA THR A 306 12.50 -15.06 -4.01
C THR A 306 13.45 -16.02 -3.29
N PRO A 307 13.99 -15.65 -2.11
CA PRO A 307 14.97 -16.50 -1.42
C PRO A 307 14.34 -17.83 -1.00
N ASP A 308 15.12 -18.92 -0.97
CA ASP A 308 14.63 -20.26 -0.62
C ASP A 308 13.83 -20.30 0.68
N ARG A 309 14.24 -19.52 1.69
CA ARG A 309 13.51 -19.38 2.97
C ARG A 309 12.05 -18.95 2.82
N LEU A 310 11.71 -18.13 1.81
CA LEU A 310 10.32 -17.72 1.59
C LEU A 310 9.48 -18.87 1.04
N PHE A 311 10.09 -19.80 0.31
CA PHE A 311 9.43 -21.04 -0.07
C PHE A 311 9.29 -21.97 1.14
N ASP A 312 10.26 -22.03 2.05
CA ASP A 312 10.14 -22.80 3.29
C ASP A 312 8.97 -22.29 4.15
N VAL A 313 8.78 -20.97 4.22
CA VAL A 313 7.60 -20.35 4.84
C VAL A 313 6.29 -20.76 4.16
N ILE A 314 6.27 -20.82 2.82
CA ILE A 314 5.10 -21.26 2.05
C ILE A 314 4.79 -22.74 2.34
N ASP A 315 5.81 -23.60 2.36
CA ASP A 315 5.69 -25.04 2.60
C ASP A 315 5.20 -25.30 4.04
N LEU A 316 5.72 -24.56 5.03
CA LEU A 316 5.24 -24.62 6.41
C LEU A 316 3.78 -24.15 6.53
N ALA A 317 3.44 -23.01 5.92
CA ALA A 317 2.07 -22.51 5.93
C ALA A 317 1.11 -23.48 5.23
N GLU A 318 1.55 -24.20 4.21
CA GLU A 318 0.76 -25.24 3.56
C GLU A 318 0.51 -26.43 4.49
N ASN A 319 1.55 -26.89 5.18
CA ASN A 319 1.44 -28.02 6.12
C ASN A 319 0.49 -27.68 7.29
N ILE A 320 0.59 -26.48 7.84
CA ILE A 320 -0.36 -25.97 8.85
C ILE A 320 -1.77 -25.90 8.24
N GLY A 321 -1.91 -25.34 7.04
CA GLY A 321 -3.18 -25.24 6.34
C GLY A 321 -3.87 -26.60 6.17
N LYS A 322 -3.13 -27.64 5.76
CA LYS A 322 -3.65 -29.01 5.64
C LYS A 322 -4.17 -29.58 6.96
N LYS A 323 -3.52 -29.28 8.09
CA LYS A 323 -3.96 -29.75 9.43
C LYS A 323 -5.29 -29.13 9.85
N HIS A 324 -5.53 -27.87 9.49
CA HIS A 324 -6.71 -27.11 9.90
C HIS A 324 -7.81 -27.03 8.84
N ASP A 325 -7.63 -27.65 7.69
CA ASP A 325 -8.49 -27.49 6.51
C ASP A 325 -8.63 -26.00 6.10
N ARG A 326 -7.47 -25.37 5.92
CA ARG A 326 -7.30 -23.95 5.60
C ARG A 326 -6.27 -23.74 4.48
N SER A 327 -6.49 -22.70 3.70
CA SER A 327 -5.53 -22.26 2.68
C SER A 327 -4.31 -21.56 3.28
N ILE A 328 -3.20 -21.49 2.53
CA ILE A 328 -2.00 -20.72 2.90
C ILE A 328 -2.35 -19.25 3.18
N ALA A 329 -3.29 -18.68 2.42
CA ALA A 329 -3.73 -17.30 2.61
C ALA A 329 -4.43 -17.11 3.97
N GLN A 330 -5.32 -18.05 4.34
CA GLN A 330 -5.98 -18.03 5.65
C GLN A 330 -4.99 -18.19 6.79
N VAL A 331 -3.98 -19.06 6.65
CA VAL A 331 -2.90 -19.21 7.64
C VAL A 331 -2.12 -17.91 7.80
N ALA A 332 -1.73 -17.27 6.71
CA ALA A 332 -0.97 -16.00 6.74
C ALA A 332 -1.77 -14.86 7.39
N ILE A 333 -3.06 -14.73 7.06
CA ILE A 333 -3.94 -13.72 7.67
C ILE A 333 -4.17 -14.03 9.15
N ARG A 334 -4.43 -15.29 9.50
CA ARG A 334 -4.65 -15.71 10.89
C ARG A 334 -3.43 -15.46 11.76
N TRP A 335 -2.23 -15.71 11.23
CA TRP A 335 -0.98 -15.42 11.92
C TRP A 335 -0.85 -13.94 12.29
N LEU A 336 -1.19 -13.03 11.37
CA LEU A 336 -1.18 -11.59 11.62
C LEU A 336 -2.21 -11.19 12.68
N LEU A 337 -3.42 -11.76 12.63
CA LEU A 337 -4.50 -11.50 13.60
C LEU A 337 -4.15 -11.98 15.02
N GLN A 338 -3.18 -12.88 15.17
CA GLN A 338 -2.71 -13.36 16.47
C GLN A 338 -1.49 -12.60 16.99
N ARG A 339 -1.04 -11.56 16.28
CA ARG A 339 0.02 -10.67 16.78
C ARG A 339 -0.59 -9.64 17.73
N ASP A 340 0.08 -9.41 18.85
CA ASP A 340 -0.38 -8.53 19.94
C ASP A 340 -0.57 -7.07 19.51
N VAL A 341 0.19 -6.59 18.54
CA VAL A 341 0.08 -5.21 17.99
C VAL A 341 -0.97 -5.07 16.90
N THR A 342 -1.46 -6.17 16.33
CA THR A 342 -2.33 -6.13 15.14
C THR A 342 -3.79 -6.02 15.55
N THR A 343 -4.42 -4.90 15.19
CA THR A 343 -5.86 -4.70 15.43
C THR A 343 -6.71 -5.15 14.26
N SER A 344 -6.26 -4.88 13.03
CA SER A 344 -6.96 -5.23 11.81
C SER A 344 -5.99 -5.48 10.66
N VAL A 345 -6.26 -6.49 9.85
CA VAL A 345 -5.45 -6.83 8.66
C VAL A 345 -6.15 -6.32 7.41
N ILE A 346 -5.48 -5.46 6.63
CA ILE A 346 -6.02 -4.89 5.39
C ILE A 346 -5.81 -5.88 4.24
N ILE A 347 -6.90 -6.44 3.74
CA ILE A 347 -6.89 -7.36 2.59
C ILE A 347 -7.29 -6.63 1.30
N GLY A 348 -6.90 -7.19 0.17
CA GLY A 348 -7.45 -6.83 -1.13
C GLY A 348 -8.00 -8.07 -1.81
N ALA A 349 -9.13 -7.94 -2.49
CA ALA A 349 -9.76 -9.02 -3.25
C ALA A 349 -10.18 -8.52 -4.64
N ARG A 350 -10.17 -9.44 -5.61
CA ARG A 350 -10.64 -9.18 -6.98
C ARG A 350 -11.74 -10.13 -7.44
N THR A 351 -12.19 -11.02 -6.56
CA THR A 351 -13.33 -11.91 -6.76
C THR A 351 -14.02 -12.12 -5.42
N LEU A 352 -15.32 -12.43 -5.45
CA LEU A 352 -16.10 -12.73 -4.24
C LEU A 352 -15.53 -13.95 -3.50
N GLU A 353 -15.06 -14.96 -4.24
CA GLU A 353 -14.45 -16.16 -3.66
C GLU A 353 -13.18 -15.84 -2.87
N GLN A 354 -12.30 -14.97 -3.39
CA GLN A 354 -11.10 -14.55 -2.66
C GLN A 354 -11.45 -13.78 -1.40
N LEU A 355 -12.48 -12.91 -1.47
CA LEU A 355 -12.96 -12.19 -0.31
C LEU A 355 -13.47 -13.17 0.74
N ASP A 356 -14.35 -14.10 0.38
CA ASP A 356 -14.93 -15.08 1.30
C ASP A 356 -13.85 -15.96 1.96
N GLN A 357 -12.87 -16.43 1.18
CA GLN A 357 -11.73 -17.20 1.71
C GLN A 357 -10.90 -16.38 2.70
N ASN A 358 -10.62 -15.12 2.39
CA ASN A 358 -9.82 -14.24 3.26
C ASN A 358 -10.57 -13.81 4.53
N MET A 359 -11.90 -13.73 4.48
CA MET A 359 -12.74 -13.37 5.63
C MET A 359 -12.98 -14.57 6.57
N ALA A 360 -12.92 -15.80 6.06
CA ALA A 360 -13.09 -17.04 6.83
C ALA A 360 -11.84 -17.40 7.67
N VAL A 361 -11.48 -16.53 8.63
CA VAL A 361 -10.28 -16.66 9.50
C VAL A 361 -10.60 -16.51 11.00
N ASN A 362 -11.87 -16.35 11.36
CA ASN A 362 -12.29 -16.02 12.72
C ASN A 362 -12.65 -17.23 13.58
N ASP A 363 -13.04 -18.35 12.95
CA ASP A 363 -13.59 -19.57 13.58
C ASP A 363 -12.53 -20.60 13.99
N TRP A 364 -11.24 -20.27 13.85
CA TRP A 364 -10.12 -21.17 14.18
C TRP A 364 -8.90 -20.37 14.64
N SER A 365 -7.86 -21.04 15.16
CA SER A 365 -6.62 -20.41 15.61
C SER A 365 -5.41 -21.29 15.39
N LEU A 366 -4.25 -20.66 15.16
CA LEU A 366 -2.95 -21.33 15.21
C LEU A 366 -2.61 -21.66 16.67
N THR A 367 -2.10 -22.87 16.89
CA THR A 367 -1.60 -23.31 18.21
C THR A 367 -0.21 -22.74 18.49
N ALA A 368 0.23 -22.81 19.75
CA ALA A 368 1.56 -22.33 20.15
C ALA A 368 2.70 -23.03 19.40
N ASP A 369 2.55 -24.34 19.14
CA ASP A 369 3.55 -25.17 18.43
C ASP A 369 3.56 -24.94 16.91
N GLU A 370 2.59 -24.19 16.37
CA GLU A 370 2.49 -23.86 14.95
C GLU A 370 3.07 -22.47 14.64
N SER A 371 3.93 -21.95 15.52
CA SER A 371 4.57 -20.66 15.33
C SER A 371 5.51 -20.72 14.12
N VAL A 372 5.21 -19.91 13.09
CA VAL A 372 6.08 -19.72 11.90
C VAL A 372 7.33 -18.88 12.26
N GLU A 373 7.66 -18.78 13.55
CA GLU A 373 8.65 -17.87 14.09
C GLU A 373 10.08 -18.37 13.80
N ASP A 374 10.29 -19.68 13.90
CA ASP A 374 11.60 -20.32 13.77
C ASP A 374 12.19 -20.28 12.35
N VAL A 375 11.34 -20.29 11.31
CA VAL A 375 11.79 -20.35 9.90
C VAL A 375 12.33 -19.02 9.39
N VAL A 376 12.02 -17.89 10.04
CA VAL A 376 12.35 -16.54 9.54
C VAL A 376 13.52 -15.89 10.30
N SER A 377 13.98 -16.48 11.41
CA SER A 377 14.93 -15.84 12.33
C SER A 377 16.40 -15.84 11.87
N ASP A 378 16.79 -16.66 10.90
CA ASP A 378 18.21 -16.79 10.52
C ASP A 378 18.66 -15.77 9.47
N ARG A 379 18.85 -14.52 9.92
CA ARG A 379 19.53 -13.48 9.11
C ARG A 379 21.07 -13.64 9.09
N ILE A 380 21.63 -14.50 9.94
CA ILE A 380 23.07 -14.60 10.17
C ILE A 380 23.78 -15.38 9.04
N GLU A 381 23.06 -16.24 8.31
CA GLU A 381 23.65 -17.14 7.30
C GLU A 381 24.02 -16.47 5.95
N LEU A 382 23.72 -15.18 5.76
CA LEU A 382 24.05 -14.47 4.52
C LEU A 382 25.49 -13.91 4.45
N LEU A 383 26.24 -13.94 5.56
CA LEU A 383 27.66 -13.53 5.61
C LEU A 383 28.61 -14.50 4.89
N PHE A 384 28.19 -15.77 4.71
CA PHE A 384 29.05 -16.90 4.31
C PHE A 384 29.65 -16.87 2.89
N ARG A 385 29.38 -15.86 2.05
CA ARG A 385 29.79 -15.87 0.63
C ARG A 385 30.61 -14.68 0.17
N LEU A 386 31.03 -13.79 1.06
CA LEU A 386 31.66 -12.52 0.65
C LEU A 386 33.17 -12.48 0.90
N LEU A 387 33.69 -13.18 1.92
CA LEU A 387 35.11 -13.18 2.27
C LEU A 387 35.53 -14.59 2.74
N PRO A 388 35.95 -15.48 1.83
CA PRO A 388 36.27 -16.88 2.18
C PRO A 388 37.46 -17.00 3.15
N ASP A 389 38.33 -15.99 3.20
CA ASP A 389 39.55 -15.98 4.01
C ASP A 389 39.38 -15.31 5.39
N ARG A 390 38.15 -14.88 5.75
CA ARG A 390 37.85 -14.17 7.01
C ARG A 390 36.75 -14.88 7.79
N SER A 391 36.87 -14.91 9.11
CA SER A 391 35.82 -15.48 9.96
C SER A 391 34.58 -14.57 10.02
N ILE A 392 33.42 -15.14 10.32
CA ILE A 392 32.16 -14.39 10.47
C ILE A 392 32.29 -13.30 11.53
N ALA A 393 32.94 -13.64 12.64
CA ALA A 393 33.21 -12.70 13.72
C ALA A 393 34.07 -11.53 13.22
N GLN A 394 35.11 -11.82 12.44
CA GLN A 394 35.99 -10.80 11.87
C GLN A 394 35.25 -9.80 10.96
N VAL A 395 34.42 -10.30 10.04
CA VAL A 395 33.63 -9.45 9.14
C VAL A 395 32.58 -8.65 9.91
N ALA A 396 31.90 -9.27 10.87
CA ALA A 396 30.88 -8.60 11.68
C ALA A 396 31.48 -7.50 12.57
N ILE A 397 32.56 -7.80 13.29
CA ILE A 397 33.26 -6.83 14.14
C ILE A 397 33.77 -5.66 13.29
N ARG A 398 34.40 -5.94 12.14
CA ARG A 398 34.93 -4.90 11.26
C ARG A 398 33.83 -4.02 10.68
N TRP A 399 32.75 -4.62 10.21
CA TRP A 399 31.59 -3.89 9.70
C TRP A 399 30.99 -2.97 10.77
N LEU A 400 30.88 -3.45 12.02
CA LEU A 400 30.39 -2.65 13.16
C LEU A 400 31.32 -1.47 13.46
N LEU A 401 32.63 -1.69 13.53
CA LEU A 401 33.64 -0.63 13.77
C LEU A 401 33.67 0.44 12.67
N GLN A 402 33.16 0.15 11.48
CA GLN A 402 33.04 1.11 10.37
C GLN A 402 31.68 1.80 10.31
N ARG A 403 30.88 1.80 11.39
CA ARG A 403 29.66 2.60 11.48
C ARG A 403 29.92 3.83 12.35
N ASP A 404 29.50 5.00 11.91
CA ASP A 404 29.72 6.28 12.61
C ASP A 404 29.20 6.31 14.06
N VAL A 405 28.23 5.45 14.38
CA VAL A 405 27.61 5.34 15.72
C VAL A 405 28.31 4.33 16.63
N THR A 406 29.22 3.51 16.11
CA THR A 406 29.91 2.46 16.87
C THR A 406 31.24 2.99 17.38
N THR A 407 31.33 3.23 18.69
CA THR A 407 32.57 3.65 19.33
C THR A 407 33.50 2.49 19.68
N SER A 408 32.93 1.32 20.00
CA SER A 408 33.66 0.09 20.29
C SER A 408 32.76 -1.11 20.06
N VAL A 409 33.37 -2.26 19.75
CA VAL A 409 32.66 -3.55 19.67
C VAL A 409 33.07 -4.41 20.86
N ILE A 410 32.08 -4.94 21.58
CA ILE A 410 32.33 -5.92 22.62
C ILE A 410 32.56 -7.27 21.93
N ILE A 411 33.76 -7.82 22.09
CA ILE A 411 34.12 -9.12 21.52
C ILE A 411 34.14 -10.19 22.63
N GLY A 412 33.61 -11.36 22.31
CA GLY A 412 33.72 -12.56 23.13
C GLY A 412 34.68 -13.55 22.49
N ALA A 413 35.51 -14.20 23.31
CA ALA A 413 36.38 -15.29 22.88
C ALA A 413 36.38 -16.41 23.92
N ARG A 414 36.30 -17.67 23.45
CA ARG A 414 36.38 -18.87 24.30
C ARG A 414 37.79 -19.47 24.33
N THR A 415 38.65 -19.06 23.41
CA THR A 415 40.06 -19.46 23.31
C THR A 415 40.93 -18.25 23.00
N LEU A 416 42.23 -18.35 23.30
CA LEU A 416 43.20 -17.30 22.96
C LEU A 416 43.30 -17.10 21.45
N GLU A 417 43.29 -18.19 20.67
CA GLU A 417 43.28 -18.13 19.21
C GLU A 417 42.07 -17.35 18.67
N GLN A 418 40.88 -17.56 19.25
CA GLN A 418 39.68 -16.81 18.87
C GLN A 418 39.79 -15.33 19.23
N LEU A 419 40.44 -15.00 20.36
CA LEU A 419 40.70 -13.63 20.75
C LEU A 419 41.64 -12.95 19.75
N ASP A 420 42.76 -13.60 19.41
CA ASP A 420 43.73 -13.08 18.45
C ASP A 420 43.09 -12.88 17.06
N GLN A 421 42.29 -13.83 16.60
CA GLN A 421 41.53 -13.71 15.36
C GLN A 421 40.55 -12.54 15.38
N ASN A 422 39.82 -12.33 16.49
CA ASN A 422 38.91 -11.20 16.64
C ASN A 422 39.64 -9.86 16.72
N MET A 423 40.84 -9.81 17.31
CA MET A 423 41.65 -8.60 17.42
C MET A 423 42.31 -8.20 16.10
N ALA A 424 42.62 -9.16 15.23
CA ALA A 424 43.19 -8.94 13.90
C ALA A 424 42.28 -8.15 12.93
N VAL A 425 41.04 -7.84 13.33
CA VAL A 425 40.12 -6.95 12.59
C VAL A 425 40.61 -5.50 12.52
N ASN A 426 41.54 -5.10 13.39
CA ASN A 426 42.12 -3.76 13.38
C ASN A 426 43.10 -3.56 12.22
N ASP A 427 43.63 -4.64 11.66
CA ASP A 427 44.70 -4.61 10.66
C ASP A 427 44.20 -4.44 9.22
N TRP A 428 42.88 -4.39 9.02
CA TRP A 428 42.27 -4.26 7.71
C TRP A 428 40.92 -3.55 7.81
N SER A 429 40.36 -3.21 6.66
CA SER A 429 39.05 -2.57 6.54
C SER A 429 38.25 -3.19 5.41
N LEU A 430 36.93 -3.19 5.54
CA LEU A 430 36.08 -3.43 4.38
C LEU A 430 36.24 -2.28 3.41
N THR A 431 36.42 -2.60 2.14
CA THR A 431 36.34 -1.65 1.04
C THR A 431 34.89 -1.19 0.86
N ALA A 432 34.71 -0.04 0.20
CA ALA A 432 33.37 0.46 -0.12
C ALA A 432 32.54 -0.55 -0.95
N GLU A 433 33.19 -1.30 -1.85
CA GLU A 433 32.53 -2.34 -2.64
C GLU A 433 32.08 -3.53 -1.79
N GLU A 434 32.92 -4.00 -0.87
CA GLU A 434 32.56 -5.06 0.07
C GLU A 434 31.44 -4.62 1.01
N GLU A 435 31.50 -3.38 1.52
CA GLU A 435 30.42 -2.82 2.33
C GLU A 435 29.11 -2.72 1.54
N VAL A 436 29.15 -2.22 0.31
CA VAL A 436 27.98 -2.17 -0.57
C VAL A 436 27.48 -3.57 -0.86
N ASN A 437 28.33 -4.56 -1.08
CA ASN A 437 27.91 -5.94 -1.34
C ASN A 437 27.30 -6.61 -0.11
N ILE A 438 27.83 -6.34 1.08
CA ILE A 438 27.21 -6.72 2.37
C ILE A 438 25.83 -6.05 2.46
N VAL A 439 25.76 -4.73 2.39
CA VAL A 439 24.52 -3.95 2.53
C VAL A 439 23.50 -4.31 1.45
N ARG A 440 23.89 -4.58 0.21
CA ARG A 440 23.01 -4.96 -0.91
C ARG A 440 22.39 -6.33 -0.70
N LYS A 441 23.10 -7.25 -0.04
CA LYS A 441 22.57 -8.57 0.35
C LYS A 441 21.66 -8.48 1.58
N PHE A 442 21.92 -7.56 2.52
CA PHE A 442 21.11 -7.38 3.74
C PHE A 442 19.92 -6.41 3.61
N CYS A 443 20.05 -5.35 2.81
CA CYS A 443 19.16 -4.18 2.73
C CYS A 443 18.64 -3.95 1.31
N ARG A 444 18.40 -5.02 0.54
CA ARG A 444 17.94 -5.00 -0.85
C ARG A 444 16.78 -4.02 -1.17
N PRO A 445 15.83 -3.69 -0.27
CA PRO A 445 14.83 -2.64 -0.55
C PRO A 445 15.42 -1.23 -0.71
N ILE A 446 16.53 -0.91 -0.03
CA ILE A 446 17.15 0.42 -0.02
C ILE A 446 18.08 0.60 -1.23
N VAL A 447 18.80 -0.47 -1.62
CA VAL A 447 19.74 -0.37 -2.75
C VAL A 447 19.03 -0.19 -4.09
N VAL A 448 17.81 -0.71 -4.26
CA VAL A 448 16.99 -0.41 -5.46
C VAL A 448 16.64 1.07 -5.54
N VAL A 449 16.44 1.76 -4.41
CA VAL A 449 16.18 3.20 -4.37
C VAL A 449 17.45 3.97 -4.75
N VAL A 450 18.61 3.57 -4.24
CA VAL A 450 19.88 4.23 -4.55
C VAL A 450 20.28 4.01 -6.01
N GLU A 451 20.15 2.80 -6.55
CA GLU A 451 20.42 2.53 -7.97
C GLU A 451 19.42 3.23 -8.90
N ALA A 452 18.14 3.30 -8.52
CA ALA A 452 17.17 4.09 -9.26
C ALA A 452 17.49 5.58 -9.21
N VAL A 453 17.99 6.10 -8.08
CA VAL A 453 18.43 7.50 -7.94
C VAL A 453 19.72 7.74 -8.72
N VAL A 454 20.69 6.83 -8.72
CA VAL A 454 21.92 6.96 -9.51
C VAL A 454 21.62 6.90 -11.00
N VAL A 455 20.75 5.98 -11.45
CA VAL A 455 20.29 5.94 -12.85
C VAL A 455 19.49 7.21 -13.19
N LEU A 456 18.64 7.71 -12.29
CA LEU A 456 17.91 8.97 -12.50
C LEU A 456 18.88 10.16 -12.55
N VAL A 457 19.89 10.22 -11.70
CA VAL A 457 20.91 11.28 -11.69
C VAL A 457 21.76 11.20 -12.95
N VAL A 458 22.18 10.01 -13.40
CA VAL A 458 22.91 9.85 -14.66
C VAL A 458 22.03 10.24 -15.85
N VAL A 459 20.75 9.83 -15.88
CA VAL A 459 19.81 10.22 -16.94
C VAL A 459 19.55 11.73 -16.91
N VAL A 460 19.35 12.34 -15.75
CA VAL A 460 19.13 13.79 -15.60
C VAL A 460 20.40 14.55 -16.00
N VAL A 461 21.59 14.11 -15.59
CA VAL A 461 22.86 14.74 -15.99
C VAL A 461 23.06 14.61 -17.50
N VAL A 462 22.79 13.45 -18.11
CA VAL A 462 22.87 13.27 -19.56
C VAL A 462 21.84 14.14 -20.28
N VAL A 463 20.59 14.19 -19.83
CA VAL A 463 19.55 15.04 -20.42
C VAL A 463 19.88 16.52 -20.29
N VAL A 464 20.35 16.97 -19.12
CA VAL A 464 20.75 18.38 -18.88
C VAL A 464 21.97 18.75 -19.71
N VAL A 465 22.95 17.85 -19.87
CA VAL A 465 24.12 18.09 -20.73
C VAL A 465 23.71 18.12 -22.19
N VAL A 466 22.82 17.23 -22.64
CA VAL A 466 22.31 17.23 -24.02
C VAL A 466 21.46 18.48 -24.29
N GLU A 467 20.56 18.87 -23.40
CA GLU A 467 19.77 20.10 -23.53
C GLU A 467 20.65 21.34 -23.49
N ALA A 468 21.66 21.40 -22.61
CA ALA A 468 22.61 22.50 -22.58
C ALA A 468 23.42 22.60 -23.88
N VAL A 469 23.86 21.47 -24.45
CA VAL A 469 24.54 21.44 -25.74
C VAL A 469 23.61 21.87 -26.88
N VAL A 470 22.35 21.43 -26.88
CA VAL A 470 21.35 21.87 -27.88
C VAL A 470 21.07 23.36 -27.74
N VAL A 471 20.93 23.90 -26.54
CA VAL A 471 20.74 25.34 -26.31
C VAL A 471 21.96 26.13 -26.76
N VAL A 472 23.18 25.67 -26.48
CA VAL A 472 24.41 26.32 -26.95
C VAL A 472 24.48 26.29 -28.47
N VAL A 473 24.17 25.17 -29.12
CA VAL A 473 24.13 25.08 -30.59
C VAL A 473 23.06 25.99 -31.17
N VAL A 474 21.86 26.04 -30.59
CA VAL A 474 20.78 26.94 -31.02
C VAL A 474 21.17 28.40 -30.81
N VAL A 475 21.79 28.76 -29.68
CA VAL A 475 22.27 30.13 -29.43
C VAL A 475 23.38 30.49 -30.40
N VAL A 476 24.32 29.60 -30.69
CA VAL A 476 25.38 29.85 -31.68
C VAL A 476 24.77 30.00 -33.08
N VAL A 477 23.81 29.16 -33.46
CA VAL A 477 23.10 29.29 -34.75
C VAL A 477 22.31 30.59 -34.82
N VAL A 478 21.60 30.97 -33.75
CA VAL A 478 20.85 32.23 -33.68
C VAL A 478 21.80 33.42 -33.72
N VAL A 479 22.92 33.39 -33.01
CA VAL A 479 23.94 34.45 -33.05
C VAL A 479 24.56 34.55 -34.45
N VAL A 480 24.90 33.43 -35.08
CA VAL A 480 25.44 33.42 -36.46
C VAL A 480 24.40 33.96 -37.44
N VAL A 481 23.13 33.55 -37.33
CA VAL A 481 22.03 34.05 -38.17
C VAL A 481 21.80 35.54 -37.93
N VAL A 482 21.82 36.02 -36.68
CA VAL A 482 21.69 37.44 -36.34
C VAL A 482 22.87 38.24 -36.88
N VAL A 483 24.11 37.74 -36.76
CA VAL A 483 25.30 38.39 -37.32
C VAL A 483 25.24 38.44 -38.83
N VAL A 484 24.82 37.36 -39.50
CA VAL A 484 24.62 37.34 -40.96
C VAL A 484 23.52 38.31 -41.38
N ILE A 485 22.40 38.37 -40.66
CA ILE A 485 21.32 39.34 -40.93
C ILE A 485 21.82 40.77 -40.73
N VAL A 486 22.55 41.07 -39.66
CA VAL A 486 23.12 42.40 -39.40
C VAL A 486 24.12 42.80 -40.48
N LEU A 487 24.99 41.88 -40.92
CA LEU A 487 25.93 42.13 -42.00
C LEU A 487 25.24 42.32 -43.37
N VAL A 488 24.14 41.60 -43.63
CA VAL A 488 23.32 41.77 -44.85
C VAL A 488 22.55 43.09 -44.81
N VAL A 489 21.99 43.46 -43.66
CA VAL A 489 21.27 44.74 -43.45
C VAL A 489 22.23 45.93 -43.49
N GLU A 490 23.46 45.82 -42.95
CA GLU A 490 24.51 46.83 -43.13
C GLU A 490 24.96 46.92 -44.60
N ALA A 491 25.11 45.80 -45.30
CA ALA A 491 25.46 45.80 -46.72
C ALA A 491 24.36 46.42 -47.61
N GLU A 492 23.08 46.27 -47.25
CA GLU A 492 21.96 46.95 -47.93
C GLU A 492 21.79 48.42 -47.50
N ALA A 493 22.03 48.77 -46.24
CA ALA A 493 22.00 50.15 -45.75
C ALA A 493 23.11 51.01 -46.38
N THR A 494 24.28 50.42 -46.64
CA THR A 494 25.38 51.09 -47.37
C THR A 494 25.07 51.31 -48.86
N ARG A 495 24.02 50.67 -49.43
CA ARG A 495 23.53 50.90 -50.80
C ARG A 495 22.44 51.96 -50.92
N VAL A 496 21.90 52.50 -49.82
CA VAL A 496 20.84 53.54 -49.85
C VAL A 496 21.37 54.93 -49.44
N VAL A 497 22.67 55.06 -49.12
CA VAL A 497 23.33 56.36 -48.87
C VAL A 497 24.49 56.66 -49.84
N VAL A 498 24.74 55.81 -50.84
CA VAL A 498 25.57 56.12 -52.01
C VAL A 498 24.97 55.47 -53.26
N VAL A 499 24.26 56.28 -54.07
CA VAL A 499 23.77 56.09 -55.47
C VAL A 499 23.10 54.76 -55.83
#